data_AF-A0A955LWD8-F1
#
_entry.id   AF-A0A955LWD8-F1
#
_cell.length_a   1.000
_cell.length_b   1.000
_cell.length_c   1.000
_cell.angle_alpha   90.00
_cell.angle_beta   90.00
_cell.angle_gamma   90.00
#
_symmetry.space_group_name_H-M   'P 1'
#
loop_
_entity.id
_entity.type
_entity.pdbx_description
1 polymer ?
#
loop_
_entity_poly.entity_id
_entity_poly.type
_entity_poly.pdbx_seq_one_letter_code
_entity_poly.pdbx_strand_id
1 'polypeptide(L)' 'MSGHSHWAKIHRQKEVTDAKRGQLFTKLGKVITHAARDGGGDPDFNPTLADAIARAKSFNVPKDNIERAIKKGTGEL' A
#
# COMPACT_ATOMS: atom_id res chain seq x y z
N MET A 1 23.97 32.97 -12.92
CA MET A 1 24.33 31.54 -12.99
C MET A 1 24.95 31.21 -11.63
N SER A 2 24.44 30.32 -10.77
CA SER A 2 23.99 28.96 -11.02
C SER A 2 23.08 28.52 -9.85
N GLY A 3 21.77 28.38 -10.08
CA GLY A 3 20.78 28.00 -9.06
C GLY A 3 20.33 26.53 -9.12
N HIS A 4 21.12 25.67 -9.74
CA HIS A 4 20.75 24.27 -9.99
C HIS A 4 21.53 23.36 -9.05
N SER A 5 21.11 23.32 -7.80
CA SER A 5 21.55 22.26 -6.88
C SER A 5 21.06 20.93 -7.44
N HIS A 6 21.99 20.07 -7.85
CA HIS A 6 21.70 18.69 -8.27
C HIS A 6 20.86 17.97 -7.22
N TRP A 7 21.16 18.21 -5.94
CA TRP A 7 20.39 17.73 -4.81
C TRP A 7 18.95 18.24 -4.81
N ALA A 8 18.72 19.54 -5.03
CA ALA A 8 17.36 20.11 -5.02
C ALA A 8 16.46 19.52 -6.11
N LYS A 9 17.03 19.20 -7.29
CA LYS A 9 16.31 18.50 -8.37
C LYS A 9 15.97 17.06 -7.97
N ILE A 10 16.93 16.32 -7.39
CA ILE A 10 16.70 14.95 -6.91
C ILE A 10 15.64 14.93 -5.81
N HIS A 11 15.73 15.86 -4.85
CA HIS A 11 14.79 15.99 -3.74
C HIS A 11 13.36 16.17 -4.25
N ARG A 12 13.13 17.17 -5.11
CA ARG A 12 11.80 17.44 -5.66
C ARG A 12 11.26 16.27 -6.47
N GLN A 13 12.10 15.61 -7.25
CA GLN A 13 11.69 14.42 -8.01
C GLN A 13 11.31 13.27 -7.08
N LYS A 14 12.08 13.06 -6.00
CA LYS A 14 11.83 12.03 -4.99
C LYS A 14 10.52 12.29 -4.24
N GLU A 15 10.27 13.53 -3.83
CA GLU A 15 9.01 13.89 -3.15
C GLU A 15 7.77 13.57 -4.00
N VAL A 16 7.82 13.88 -5.31
CA VAL A 16 6.71 13.57 -6.21
C VAL A 16 6.51 12.06 -6.35
N THR A 17 7.60 11.28 -6.43
CA THR A 17 7.51 9.82 -6.52
C THR A 17 7.00 9.20 -5.21
N ASP A 18 7.44 9.72 -4.07
CA ASP A 18 7.05 9.23 -2.76
C ASP A 18 5.59 9.56 -2.46
N ALA A 19 5.11 10.75 -2.86
CA ALA A 19 3.69 11.13 -2.78
C ALA A 19 2.80 10.19 -3.60
N LYS A 20 3.20 9.88 -4.85
CA LYS A 20 2.47 8.92 -5.70
C LYS A 20 2.46 7.52 -5.10
N ARG A 21 3.60 7.07 -4.54
CA ARG A 21 3.71 5.76 -3.88
C ARG A 21 2.83 5.70 -2.62
N GLY A 22 2.80 6.76 -1.81
CA GLY A 22 1.94 6.84 -0.63
C GLY A 22 0.44 6.77 -0.95
N GLN A 23 0.01 7.42 -2.03
CA GLN A 23 -1.37 7.31 -2.54
C GLN A 23 -1.70 5.88 -2.97
N LEU A 24 -0.78 5.21 -3.66
CA LEU A 24 -0.94 3.83 -4.12
C LEU A 24 -1.03 2.86 -2.94
N PHE A 25 -0.19 3.02 -1.91
CA PHE A 25 -0.25 2.22 -0.68
C PHE A 25 -1.58 2.40 0.05
N THR A 26 -2.09 3.63 0.10
CA THR A 26 -3.40 3.92 0.72
C THR A 26 -4.54 3.25 -0.05
N LYS A 27 -4.51 3.28 -1.38
CA LYS A 27 -5.51 2.62 -2.22
C LYS A 27 -5.49 1.10 -2.02
N LEU A 28 -4.32 0.48 -2.06
CA LEU A 28 -4.16 -0.96 -1.86
C LEU A 28 -4.57 -1.40 -0.45
N GLY A 29 -4.20 -0.64 0.57
CA GLY A 29 -4.64 -0.89 1.95
C GLY A 29 -6.16 -0.90 2.09
N LYS A 30 -6.86 0.07 1.46
CA LYS A 30 -8.33 0.09 1.45
C LYS A 30 -8.94 -1.13 0.76
N VAL A 31 -8.38 -1.56 -0.36
CA VAL A 31 -8.83 -2.75 -1.08
C VAL A 31 -8.67 -4.01 -0.21
N ILE A 32 -7.53 -4.16 0.47
CA ILE A 32 -7.28 -5.27 1.40
C ILE A 32 -8.27 -5.25 2.56
N THR A 33 -8.48 -4.08 3.19
CA THR A 33 -9.43 -3.95 4.30
C THR A 33 -10.87 -4.27 3.86
N HIS A 34 -11.29 -3.84 2.67
CA HIS A 34 -12.61 -4.16 2.14
C HIS A 34 -12.75 -5.66 1.86
N ALA A 35 -11.77 -6.26 1.19
CA ALA A 35 -11.77 -7.69 0.90
C ALA A 35 -11.81 -8.53 2.19
N ALA A 36 -11.02 -8.14 3.20
CA ALA A 36 -11.01 -8.80 4.51
C ALA A 36 -12.32 -8.61 5.29
N ARG A 37 -13.01 -7.47 5.13
CA ARG A 37 -14.31 -7.20 5.73
C ARG A 37 -15.42 -8.05 5.12
N ASP A 38 -15.41 -8.23 3.80
CA ASP A 38 -16.49 -8.94 3.10
C ASP A 38 -16.35 -10.46 3.18
N GLY A 39 -15.12 -10.98 3.12
CA GLY A 39 -14.85 -12.41 2.99
C GLY A 39 -14.02 -13.02 4.13
N GLY A 40 -13.81 -12.28 5.22
CA GLY A 40 -12.97 -12.71 6.34
C GLY A 40 -11.47 -12.50 6.08
N GLY A 41 -10.68 -12.58 7.15
CA GLY A 41 -9.25 -12.25 7.16
C GLY A 41 -8.31 -13.35 6.68
N ASP A 42 -8.85 -14.49 6.25
CA ASP A 42 -8.05 -15.62 5.79
C ASP A 42 -7.90 -15.59 4.26
N PRO A 43 -6.68 -15.40 3.73
CA PRO A 43 -6.43 -15.40 2.29
C PRO A 43 -6.71 -16.75 1.61
N ASP A 44 -6.67 -17.87 2.34
CA ASP A 44 -6.88 -19.20 1.76
C ASP A 44 -8.36 -19.48 1.48
N PHE A 45 -9.26 -18.82 2.22
CA PHE A 45 -10.72 -18.91 2.03
C PHE A 45 -11.32 -17.72 1.28
N ASN A 46 -10.50 -16.70 0.95
CA ASN A 46 -10.93 -15.49 0.27
C ASN A 46 -10.01 -15.15 -0.92
N PRO A 47 -10.35 -15.59 -2.16
CA PRO A 47 -9.52 -15.35 -3.33
C PRO A 47 -9.37 -13.85 -3.65
N THR A 48 -10.37 -13.04 -3.33
CA THR A 48 -10.31 -11.57 -3.50
C THR A 48 -9.24 -10.96 -2.60
N LEU A 49 -9.11 -11.46 -1.37
CA LEU A 49 -8.07 -11.04 -0.43
C LEU A 49 -6.69 -11.52 -0.89
N ALA A 50 -6.57 -12.77 -1.35
CA ALA A 50 -5.31 -13.30 -1.90
C ALA A 50 -4.80 -12.46 -3.08
N ASP A 51 -5.67 -12.12 -4.02
CA ASP A 51 -5.35 -11.24 -5.16
C ASP A 51 -4.95 -9.83 -4.72
N ALA A 52 -5.65 -9.26 -3.74
CA ALA A 52 -5.32 -7.95 -3.18
C ALA A 52 -3.94 -7.95 -2.51
N ILE A 53 -3.60 -9.02 -1.78
CA ILE A 53 -2.29 -9.21 -1.15
C ILE A 53 -1.19 -9.38 -2.21
N ALA A 54 -1.44 -10.17 -3.26
CA ALA A 54 -0.50 -10.37 -4.35
C ALA A 54 -0.17 -9.05 -5.07
N ARG A 55 -1.20 -8.25 -5.37
CA ARG A 55 -1.02 -6.89 -5.93
C ARG A 55 -0.27 -5.98 -4.97
N ALA A 56 -0.55 -6.02 -3.66
CA ALA A 56 0.19 -5.22 -2.70
C ALA A 56 1.69 -5.58 -2.64
N LYS A 57 2.00 -6.88 -2.70
CA LYS A 57 3.38 -7.37 -2.78
C LYS A 57 4.08 -6.92 -4.07
N SER A 58 3.40 -6.94 -5.23
CA SER A 58 3.99 -6.48 -6.50
C SER A 58 4.37 -4.99 -6.51
N PHE A 59 3.72 -4.18 -5.66
CA PHE A 59 4.04 -2.76 -5.48
C PHE A 59 4.99 -2.47 -4.31
N ASN A 60 5.63 -3.50 -3.73
CA ASN A 60 6.50 -3.38 -2.55
C ASN A 60 5.81 -2.72 -1.35
N VAL A 61 4.52 -2.98 -1.15
CA VAL A 61 3.86 -2.60 0.11
C VAL A 61 4.48 -3.44 1.25
N PRO A 62 4.91 -2.82 2.36
CA PRO A 62 5.45 -3.56 3.50
C PRO A 62 4.46 -4.58 4.06
N LYS A 63 4.96 -5.74 4.50
CA LYS A 63 4.14 -6.81 5.06
C LYS A 63 3.31 -6.34 6.25
N ASP A 64 3.90 -5.53 7.14
CA ASP A 64 3.21 -4.97 8.32
C ASP A 64 1.99 -4.13 7.95
N ASN A 65 2.06 -3.41 6.82
CA ASN A 65 0.92 -2.62 6.32
C ASN A 65 -0.21 -3.52 5.79
N ILE A 66 0.14 -4.64 5.16
CA ILE A 66 -0.82 -5.63 4.68
C ILE A 66 -1.51 -6.29 5.87
N GLU A 67 -0.74 -6.78 6.85
CA GLU A 67 -1.28 -7.41 8.06
C GLU A 67 -2.16 -6.45 8.86
N ARG A 68 -1.75 -5.18 9.00
CA ARG A 68 -2.57 -4.15 9.65
C ARG A 68 -3.88 -3.89 8.89
N ALA A 69 -3.85 -3.89 7.57
CA ALA A 69 -5.04 -3.69 6.75
C ALA A 69 -6.03 -4.86 6.86
N ILE A 70 -5.52 -6.09 6.98
CA ILE A 70 -6.32 -7.30 7.20
C ILE A 70 -6.99 -7.24 8.58
N LYS A 71 -6.20 -7.03 9.65
CA LYS A 71 -6.72 -6.91 11.03
C LYS A 71 -7.77 -5.82 11.18
N LYS A 72 -7.58 -4.69 10.50
CA LYS A 72 -8.57 -3.61 10.44
C LYS A 72 -9.86 -4.02 9.71
N GLY A 73 -9.76 -4.89 8.71
CA GLY A 73 -10.91 -5.41 7.98
C GLY A 73 -11.71 -6.45 8.78
N THR A 74 -11.03 -7.26 9.58
CA THR A 74 -11.65 -8.28 10.46
C THR A 74 -12.18 -7.72 11.77
N GLY A 75 -11.86 -6.47 12.13
CA GLY A 75 -12.30 -5.85 13.37
C GLY A 75 -11.47 -6.25 14.59
N GLU A 76 -10.28 -6.81 14.40
CA GLU A 76 -9.31 -7.11 15.47
C GLU A 76 -8.53 -5.85 15.93
N LEU A 77 -8.88 -4.68 15.38
CA LEU A 77 -8.19 -3.40 15.54
C LEU A 77 -9.18 -2.24 15.65
#